data_AF-A0A537DAV1-F1
#
_entry.id   AF-A0A537DAV1-F1
#
_cell.length_a   1.000
_cell.length_b   1.000
_cell.length_c   1.000
_cell.angle_alpha   90.00
_cell.angle_beta   90.00
_cell.angle_gamma   90.00
#
_symmetry.space_group_name_H-M   'P 1'
#
loop_
_entity.id
_entity.type
_entity.pdbx_description
1 polymer ?
#
loop_
_entity_poly.entity_id
_entity_poly.type
_entity_poly.pdbx_seq_one_letter_code
_entity_poly.pdbx_strand_id
1 'polypeptide(L)'
;MSQRPYQGGGQRPGQEVGWVPKTKLGKLVQAGEIVSMEEIFTQGMRIKEPEIVDTLLPNIQQEVLGIGFVQKQTDAGERSRFRAIVAVGNGDGYIGVGEGKARQVRTAIDKGTIQAKLNVVPVRRGCGSWECRCGRAHTVPFSVVGKCGSVRVHVLPSPRGLGL
;
A
#
# COMPACT_ATOMS: atom_id res chain seq x y z
N MET A 1 48.47 30.99 25.32
CA MET A 1 47.19 30.78 24.60
C MET A 1 47.32 29.51 23.77
N SER A 2 46.96 28.35 24.34
CA SER A 2 47.06 27.06 23.66
C SER A 2 45.75 26.80 22.92
N GLN A 3 45.80 26.78 21.59
CA GLN A 3 44.64 26.46 20.75
C GLN A 3 44.26 25.00 21.00
N ARG A 4 43.05 24.75 21.52
CA ARG A 4 42.48 23.40 21.52
C ARG A 4 42.01 23.10 20.09
N PRO A 5 42.50 22.03 19.44
CA PRO A 5 41.98 21.67 18.14
C PRO A 5 40.50 21.30 18.26
N TYR A 6 39.70 21.81 17.32
CA TYR A 6 38.29 21.47 17.19
C TYR A 6 38.21 19.96 16.93
N GLN A 7 37.74 19.19 17.93
CA GLN A 7 37.48 17.77 17.75
C GLN A 7 36.32 17.65 16.75
N GLY A 8 36.63 17.19 15.54
CA GLY A 8 35.66 16.91 14.50
C GLY A 8 34.52 16.08 15.09
N GLY A 9 33.29 16.55 14.90
CA GLY A 9 32.09 15.84 15.30
C GLY A 9 32.11 14.46 14.66
N GLY A 10 32.39 13.44 15.46
CA GLY A 10 32.36 12.06 15.04
C GLY A 10 31.01 11.77 14.42
N GLN A 11 31.00 11.47 13.12
CA GLN A 11 29.86 10.87 12.44
C GLN A 11 29.48 9.65 13.28
N ARG A 12 28.29 9.66 13.90
CA ARG A 12 27.80 8.48 14.62
C ARG A 12 27.81 7.32 13.62
N PRO A 13 28.45 6.19 13.92
CA PRO A 13 28.48 5.05 13.01
C PRO A 13 27.05 4.67 12.68
N GLY A 14 26.78 4.51 11.39
CA GLY A 14 25.45 4.30 10.84
C GLY A 14 24.73 3.18 11.60
N GLN A 15 23.71 3.56 12.37
CA GLN A 15 22.70 2.59 12.76
C GLN A 15 22.02 2.17 11.47
N GLU A 16 22.28 0.95 11.02
CA GLU A 16 21.35 0.26 10.14
C GLU A 16 20.03 0.20 10.92
N VAL A 17 19.11 1.09 10.54
CA VAL A 17 17.80 1.19 11.20
C VAL A 17 16.97 0.02 10.70
N GLY A 18 17.28 -1.18 11.19
CA GLY A 18 16.43 -2.34 11.05
C GLY A 18 15.06 -2.02 11.65
N TRP A 19 14.01 -2.53 11.01
CA TRP A 19 12.65 -2.34 11.51
C TRP A 19 12.51 -2.94 12.91
N VAL A 20 12.23 -2.08 13.90
CA VAL A 20 11.90 -2.48 15.27
C VAL A 20 10.38 -2.49 15.41
N PRO A 21 9.74 -3.67 15.47
CA PRO A 21 8.29 -3.76 15.50
C PRO A 21 7.72 -3.22 16.81
N LYS A 22 6.69 -2.39 16.69
CA LYS A 22 5.97 -1.82 17.84
C LYS A 22 4.74 -2.64 18.20
N THR A 23 4.16 -3.35 17.23
CA THR A 23 2.94 -4.14 17.43
C THR A 23 3.23 -5.60 17.75
N LYS A 24 2.25 -6.28 18.37
CA LYS A 24 2.31 -7.74 18.59
C LYS A 24 2.49 -8.47 17.25
N LEU A 25 1.73 -8.06 16.24
CA LEU A 25 1.82 -8.66 14.91
C LEU A 25 3.21 -8.45 14.29
N GLY A 26 3.78 -7.24 14.39
CA GLY A 26 5.14 -6.99 13.92
C GLY A 26 6.18 -7.88 14.61
N LYS A 27 6.03 -8.15 15.91
CA LYS A 27 6.91 -9.09 16.64
C LYS A 27 6.76 -10.53 16.16
N LEU A 28 5.53 -10.99 15.92
CA LEU A 28 5.25 -12.34 15.41
C LEU A 28 5.81 -12.55 14.00
N VAL A 29 5.68 -11.53 13.14
CA VAL A 29 6.24 -11.54 11.78
C VAL A 29 7.77 -11.52 11.83
N GLN A 30 8.37 -10.70 12.68
CA GLN A 30 9.83 -10.68 12.86
C GLN A 30 10.36 -11.97 13.47
N ALA A 31 9.59 -12.63 14.35
CA ALA A 31 9.92 -13.93 14.91
C ALA A 31 9.77 -15.08 13.89
N GLY A 32 9.15 -14.83 12.73
CA GLY A 32 8.90 -15.83 11.69
C GLY A 32 7.75 -16.79 12.01
N GLU A 33 6.93 -16.49 13.02
CA GLU A 33 5.76 -17.32 13.38
C GLU A 33 4.62 -17.17 12.36
N ILE A 34 4.51 -16.00 11.73
CA ILE A 34 3.56 -15.72 10.65
C ILE A 34 4.35 -15.59 9.36
N VAL A 35 4.20 -16.58 8.49
CA VAL A 35 4.95 -16.66 7.23
C VAL A 35 4.11 -16.12 6.06
N SER A 36 2.78 -16.20 6.18
CA SER A 36 1.87 -15.83 5.10
C SER A 36 0.91 -14.70 5.47
N MET A 37 0.60 -13.87 4.47
CA MET A 37 -0.40 -12.81 4.60
C MET A 37 -1.82 -13.39 4.84
N GLU A 38 -2.09 -14.60 4.37
CA GLU A 38 -3.38 -15.28 4.53
C GLU A 38 -3.67 -15.64 5.98
N GLU A 39 -2.64 -16.01 6.76
CA GLU A 39 -2.76 -16.25 8.20
C GLU A 39 -3.21 -14.99 8.94
N ILE A 40 -2.67 -13.82 8.57
CA ILE A 40 -3.06 -12.53 9.17
C ILE A 40 -4.55 -12.26 8.95
N PHE A 41 -5.04 -12.48 7.73
CA PHE A 41 -6.44 -12.27 7.40
C PHE A 41 -7.36 -13.31 8.05
N THR A 42 -6.93 -14.57 8.11
CA THR A 42 -7.70 -15.67 8.74
C THR A 42 -7.86 -15.44 10.25
N GLN A 43 -6.81 -14.97 10.91
CA GLN A 43 -6.84 -14.63 12.33
C GLN A 43 -7.52 -13.28 12.62
N GLY A 44 -7.91 -12.53 11.58
CA GLY A 44 -8.59 -11.25 11.71
C GLY A 44 -7.74 -10.14 12.31
N MET A 45 -6.41 -10.27 12.25
CA MET A 45 -5.51 -9.26 12.80
C MET A 45 -5.39 -8.05 11.87
N ARG A 46 -5.29 -6.86 12.45
CA ARG A 46 -5.20 -5.61 11.69
C ARG A 46 -3.75 -5.18 11.53
N ILE A 47 -3.38 -4.89 10.29
CA ILE A 47 -2.06 -4.35 9.94
C ILE A 47 -2.00 -2.88 10.32
N LYS A 48 -0.97 -2.50 11.08
CA LYS A 48 -0.76 -1.13 11.55
C LYS A 48 0.65 -0.59 11.25
N GLU A 49 1.54 -1.44 10.76
CA GLU A 49 2.90 -1.08 10.37
C GLU A 49 3.07 -1.45 8.89
N PRO A 50 3.48 -0.52 8.01
CA PRO A 50 3.66 -0.81 6.58
C PRO A 50 4.80 -1.81 6.33
N GLU A 51 5.79 -1.86 7.23
CA GLU A 51 6.98 -2.70 7.11
C GLU A 51 6.62 -4.20 7.16
N ILE A 52 5.53 -4.57 7.85
CA ILE A 52 4.99 -5.94 7.83
C ILE A 52 4.76 -6.41 6.39
N VAL A 53 4.14 -5.54 5.59
CA VAL A 53 3.81 -5.86 4.20
C VAL A 53 5.07 -5.95 3.35
N ASP A 54 6.06 -5.10 3.60
CA ASP A 54 7.35 -5.14 2.91
C ASP A 54 8.13 -6.43 3.21
N THR A 55 8.03 -6.95 4.43
CA THR A 55 8.67 -8.24 4.79
C THR A 55 7.95 -9.45 4.20
N LEU A 56 6.61 -9.44 4.17
CA LEU A 56 5.82 -10.58 3.71
C LEU A 56 5.66 -10.62 2.18
N LEU A 57 5.68 -9.47 1.53
CA LEU A 57 5.48 -9.32 0.09
C LEU A 57 6.59 -8.45 -0.52
N PRO A 58 7.75 -9.04 -0.86
CA PRO A 58 8.89 -8.28 -1.38
C PRO A 58 8.64 -7.69 -2.78
N ASN A 59 7.72 -8.28 -3.56
CA ASN A 59 7.42 -7.86 -4.94
C ASN A 59 6.23 -6.90 -5.03
N ILE A 60 6.20 -5.88 -4.18
CA ILE A 60 5.14 -4.86 -4.21
C ILE A 60 5.49 -3.76 -5.21
N GLN A 61 4.60 -3.53 -6.18
CA GLN A 61 4.66 -2.40 -7.09
C GLN A 61 3.71 -1.30 -6.59
N GLN A 62 4.13 -0.05 -6.77
CA GLN A 62 3.31 1.12 -6.46
C GLN A 62 2.99 1.87 -7.75
N GLU A 63 1.74 2.31 -7.89
CA GLU A 63 1.26 3.09 -9.02
C GLU A 63 0.48 4.31 -8.52
N VAL A 64 0.80 5.48 -9.07
CA VAL A 64 0.10 6.72 -8.73
C VAL A 64 -1.07 6.88 -9.69
N LEU A 65 -2.29 6.69 -9.18
CA LEU A 65 -3.52 6.77 -9.99
C LEU A 65 -3.86 8.21 -10.36
N GLY A 66 -3.57 9.17 -9.47
CA GLY A 66 -3.88 10.57 -9.74
C GLY A 66 -3.36 11.51 -8.67
N ILE A 67 -3.07 12.74 -9.08
CA ILE A 67 -2.65 13.84 -8.22
C ILE A 67 -3.65 14.98 -8.40
N GLY A 68 -4.26 15.39 -7.30
CA GLY A 68 -5.16 16.53 -7.23
C GLY A 68 -4.56 17.68 -6.42
N PHE A 69 -4.79 18.90 -6.85
CA PHE A 69 -4.47 20.09 -6.07
C PHE A 69 -5.70 20.52 -5.26
N VAL A 70 -5.53 20.74 -3.96
CA VAL A 70 -6.62 21.11 -3.06
C VAL A 70 -6.23 22.35 -2.27
N GLN A 71 -7.08 23.36 -2.33
CA GLN A 71 -6.88 24.66 -1.71
C GLN A 71 -7.92 24.90 -0.61
N LYS A 72 -7.49 25.51 0.50
CA LYS A 72 -8.37 26.02 1.55
C LYS A 72 -8.09 27.49 1.76
N GLN A 73 -9.11 28.33 1.64
CA GLN A 73 -9.00 29.75 1.97
C GLN A 73 -8.95 29.96 3.48
N THR A 74 -8.06 30.83 3.92
CA THR A 74 -7.95 31.28 5.31
C THR A 74 -7.83 32.80 5.34
N ASP A 75 -8.03 33.40 6.51
CA ASP A 75 -7.95 34.86 6.66
C ASP A 75 -6.55 35.40 6.34
N ALA A 76 -5.51 34.57 6.53
CA ALA A 76 -4.12 34.87 6.18
C ALA A 76 -3.73 34.47 4.73
N GLY A 77 -4.72 34.24 3.86
CA GLY A 77 -4.53 33.85 2.46
C GLY A 77 -4.85 32.38 2.18
N GLU A 78 -4.44 31.90 1.01
CA GLU A 78 -4.75 30.55 0.57
C GLU A 78 -3.74 29.51 1.06
N ARG A 79 -4.23 28.40 1.60
CA ARG A 79 -3.42 27.25 1.97
C ARG A 79 -3.64 26.10 0.99
N SER A 80 -2.69 25.92 0.08
CA SER A 80 -2.69 24.82 -0.89
C SER A 80 -1.97 23.57 -0.41
N ARG A 81 -2.44 22.41 -0.87
CA ARG A 81 -1.85 21.08 -0.64
C ARG A 81 -2.10 20.19 -1.86
N PHE A 82 -1.26 19.19 -2.05
CA PHE A 82 -1.47 18.13 -3.02
C PHE A 82 -2.11 16.92 -2.34
N ARG A 83 -3.11 16.33 -3.00
CA ARG A 83 -3.69 15.03 -2.70
C ARG A 83 -3.18 14.03 -3.73
N ALA A 84 -2.60 12.93 -3.32
CA ALA A 84 -2.19 11.84 -4.19
C ALA A 84 -3.04 10.61 -3.87
N ILE A 85 -3.49 9.89 -4.89
CA ILE A 85 -4.13 8.57 -4.78
C ILE A 85 -3.14 7.56 -5.32
N VAL A 86 -2.82 6.56 -4.50
CA VAL A 86 -1.79 5.55 -4.81
C VAL A 86 -2.41 4.17 -4.64
N ALA A 87 -2.16 3.31 -5.61
CA ALA A 87 -2.44 1.88 -5.55
C ALA A 87 -1.13 1.11 -5.35
N VAL A 88 -1.19 0.05 -4.56
CA VAL A 88 -0.08 -0.87 -4.31
C VAL A 88 -0.56 -2.28 -4.60
N GLY A 89 0.24 -3.09 -5.27
CA GLY A 89 -0.11 -4.48 -5.53
C GLY A 89 1.05 -5.29 -6.10
N ASN A 90 0.92 -6.61 -6.03
CA ASN A 90 1.92 -7.56 -6.54
C ASN A 90 1.46 -8.26 -7.84
N GLY A 91 0.34 -7.82 -8.43
CA GLY A 91 -0.29 -8.49 -9.58
C GLY A 91 -0.93 -9.84 -9.26
N ASP A 92 -0.68 -10.37 -8.05
CA ASP A 92 -1.03 -11.72 -7.65
C ASP A 92 -2.18 -11.83 -6.66
N GLY A 93 -3.11 -10.88 -6.75
CA GLY A 93 -4.32 -10.88 -5.94
C GLY A 93 -4.16 -10.18 -4.60
N TYR A 94 -3.07 -9.45 -4.35
CA TYR A 94 -3.02 -8.47 -3.27
C TYR A 94 -3.06 -7.06 -3.85
N ILE A 95 -4.00 -6.25 -3.36
CA ILE A 95 -4.14 -4.85 -3.74
C ILE A 95 -4.41 -4.01 -2.49
N GLY A 96 -3.79 -2.84 -2.42
CA GLY A 96 -4.05 -1.83 -1.42
C GLY A 96 -4.22 -0.48 -2.08
N VAL A 97 -5.14 0.34 -1.57
CA VAL A 97 -5.35 1.71 -2.06
C VAL A 97 -5.22 2.68 -0.89
N GLY A 98 -4.51 3.77 -1.14
CA GLY A 98 -4.26 4.81 -0.16
C GLY A 98 -4.41 6.20 -0.77
N GLU A 99 -4.73 7.16 0.08
CA GLU A 99 -4.65 8.56 -0.27
C GLU A 99 -3.69 9.28 0.67
N GLY A 100 -2.98 10.28 0.17
CA GLY A 100 -2.05 11.07 0.96
C GLY A 100 -2.21 12.55 0.65
N LYS A 101 -2.09 13.39 1.68
CA LYS A 101 -2.17 14.86 1.54
C LYS A 101 -0.99 15.56 2.18
N ALA A 102 -0.25 16.35 1.40
CA ALA A 102 0.91 17.10 1.87
C ALA A 102 1.11 18.42 1.11
N ARG A 103 2.06 19.25 1.57
CA ARG A 103 2.42 20.51 0.87
C ARG A 103 3.27 20.24 -0.38
N GLN A 104 4.04 19.15 -0.37
CA GLN A 104 4.88 18.71 -1.48
C GLN A 104 4.31 17.42 -2.07
N VAL A 105 4.49 17.23 -3.37
CA VAL A 105 3.94 16.08 -4.11
C VAL A 105 4.56 14.76 -3.63
N ARG A 106 5.90 14.68 -3.52
CA ARG A 106 6.59 13.44 -3.09
C ARG A 106 6.10 12.97 -1.72
N THR A 107 6.07 13.86 -0.74
CA THR A 107 5.56 13.55 0.60
C THR A 107 4.08 13.14 0.60
N ALA A 108 3.27 13.63 -0.35
CA ALA A 108 1.88 13.18 -0.49
C ALA A 108 1.83 11.74 -1.03
N ILE A 109 2.67 11.42 -2.01
CA ILE A 109 2.82 10.07 -2.57
C ILE A 109 3.28 9.11 -1.47
N ASP A 110 4.34 9.43 -0.73
CA ASP A 110 4.89 8.57 0.34
C ASP A 110 3.83 8.24 1.40
N LYS A 111 3.03 9.24 1.80
CA LYS A 111 1.90 9.04 2.72
C LYS A 111 0.81 8.15 2.11
N GLY A 112 0.51 8.34 0.83
CA GLY A 112 -0.40 7.48 0.08
C GLY A 112 0.08 6.03 0.03
N THR A 113 1.37 5.82 -0.24
CA THR A 113 2.00 4.48 -0.27
C THR A 113 1.93 3.80 1.09
N ILE A 114 2.26 4.52 2.18
CA ILE A 114 2.14 3.97 3.55
C ILE A 114 0.69 3.57 3.83
N GLN A 115 -0.28 4.43 3.52
CA GLN A 115 -1.69 4.13 3.74
C GLN A 115 -2.18 2.97 2.85
N ALA A 116 -1.70 2.86 1.62
CA ALA A 116 -2.03 1.77 0.71
C ALA A 116 -1.53 0.42 1.24
N LYS A 117 -0.30 0.37 1.78
CA LYS A 117 0.26 -0.83 2.43
C LYS A 117 -0.57 -1.26 3.64
N LEU A 118 -1.05 -0.32 4.45
CA LEU A 118 -1.91 -0.66 5.60
C LEU A 118 -3.28 -1.21 5.19
N ASN A 119 -3.78 -0.81 4.01
CA ASN A 119 -5.10 -1.18 3.49
C ASN A 119 -5.02 -2.29 2.43
N VAL A 120 -4.02 -3.18 2.50
CA VAL A 120 -3.94 -4.31 1.57
C VAL A 120 -5.10 -5.28 1.84
N VAL A 121 -5.72 -5.74 0.75
CA VAL A 121 -6.85 -6.66 0.75
C VAL A 121 -6.55 -7.79 -0.27
N PRO A 122 -6.84 -9.05 0.07
CA PRO A 122 -6.75 -10.15 -0.88
C PRO A 122 -7.96 -10.15 -1.83
N VAL A 123 -7.69 -10.27 -3.13
CA VAL A 123 -8.66 -10.35 -4.22
C VAL A 123 -8.69 -11.77 -4.73
N ARG A 124 -9.87 -12.38 -4.67
CA ARG A 124 -10.09 -13.72 -5.21
C ARG A 124 -10.11 -13.67 -6.73
N ARG A 125 -9.13 -14.32 -7.36
CA ARG A 125 -9.05 -14.52 -8.80
C ARG A 125 -9.50 -15.95 -9.13
N GLY A 126 -10.07 -16.13 -10.32
CA GLY A 126 -10.58 -17.43 -10.76
C GLY A 126 -10.92 -17.45 -12.24
N CYS A 127 -11.73 -18.43 -12.63
CA CYS A 127 -12.25 -18.61 -13.97
C CYS A 127 -13.78 -18.71 -13.85
N GLY A 128 -14.47 -17.58 -13.93
CA GLY A 128 -15.94 -17.51 -13.78
C GLY A 128 -16.72 -17.43 -15.09
N SER A 129 -16.04 -17.37 -16.24
CA SER A 129 -16.71 -17.27 -17.54
C SER A 129 -17.28 -18.61 -17.96
N TRP A 130 -18.53 -18.63 -18.43
CA TRP A 130 -19.17 -19.85 -18.95
C TRP A 130 -18.39 -20.47 -20.13
N GLU A 131 -17.76 -19.61 -20.94
CA GLU A 131 -17.03 -19.99 -22.15
C GLU A 131 -15.63 -20.53 -21.86
N CYS A 132 -15.08 -20.23 -20.68
CA CYS A 132 -13.73 -20.65 -20.32
C CYS A 132 -13.76 -21.60 -19.12
N ARG A 133 -13.29 -22.84 -19.32
CA ARG A 133 -13.15 -23.86 -18.25
C ARG A 133 -11.69 -24.20 -17.94
N CYS A 134 -10.78 -23.25 -18.14
CA CYS A 134 -9.35 -23.50 -18.04
C CYS A 134 -8.82 -23.66 -16.60
N GLY A 135 -9.63 -23.40 -15.57
CA GLY A 135 -9.27 -23.57 -14.16
C GLY A 135 -8.17 -22.65 -13.61
N ARG A 136 -7.60 -21.76 -14.44
CA ARG A 136 -6.52 -20.86 -14.05
C ARG A 136 -7.08 -19.49 -13.61
N ALA A 137 -6.43 -18.86 -12.64
CA ALA A 137 -6.78 -17.54 -12.13
C ALA A 137 -6.40 -16.43 -13.13
N HIS A 138 -7.37 -15.95 -13.92
CA HIS A 138 -7.16 -14.86 -14.89
C HIS A 138 -8.30 -13.84 -14.92
N THR A 139 -9.46 -14.16 -14.33
CA THR A 139 -10.62 -13.26 -14.25
C THR A 139 -11.23 -13.34 -12.85
N VAL A 140 -12.39 -12.73 -12.64
CA VAL A 140 -13.18 -12.87 -11.41
C VAL A 140 -13.99 -14.18 -11.45
N PRO A 141 -14.20 -14.86 -10.30
CA PRO A 141 -14.97 -16.11 -10.26
C PRO A 141 -16.48 -15.91 -10.47
N PHE A 142 -17.01 -14.73 -10.12
CA PHE A 142 -18.41 -14.36 -10.28
C PHE A 142 -18.52 -12.87 -10.53
N SER A 143 -19.64 -12.43 -11.09
CA SER A 143 -19.91 -11.01 -11.30
C SER A 143 -20.00 -10.27 -9.98
N VAL A 144 -19.27 -9.17 -9.83
CA VAL A 144 -19.30 -8.33 -8.63
C VAL A 144 -19.65 -6.90 -8.99
N VAL A 145 -20.34 -6.21 -8.08
CA VAL A 145 -20.70 -4.81 -8.22
C VAL A 145 -20.08 -4.01 -7.08
N GLY A 146 -19.25 -3.03 -7.43
CA GLY A 146 -18.69 -2.05 -6.51
C GLY A 146 -19.45 -0.72 -6.61
N LYS A 147 -19.73 -0.08 -5.47
CA LYS A 147 -20.34 1.25 -5.44
C LYS A 147 -19.54 2.19 -4.55
N CYS A 148 -19.28 3.39 -5.04
CA CYS A 148 -18.76 4.50 -4.23
C CYS A 148 -19.46 5.81 -4.67
N GLY A 149 -20.20 6.43 -3.75
CA GLY A 149 -21.05 7.58 -4.07
C GLY A 149 -22.10 7.23 -5.14
N SER A 150 -22.09 7.99 -6.24
CA SER A 150 -22.97 7.74 -7.41
C SER A 150 -22.38 6.78 -8.43
N VAL A 151 -21.09 6.45 -8.32
CA VAL A 151 -20.40 5.57 -9.27
C VAL A 151 -20.69 4.11 -8.94
N ARG A 152 -21.07 3.34 -9.96
CA ARG A 152 -21.24 1.88 -9.89
C ARG A 152 -20.33 1.23 -10.93
N VAL A 153 -19.57 0.24 -10.50
CA VAL A 153 -18.67 -0.54 -11.36
C VAL A 153 -19.14 -1.97 -11.34
N HIS A 154 -19.42 -2.53 -12.51
CA HIS A 154 -19.78 -3.93 -12.69
C HIS A 154 -18.55 -4.66 -13.25
N VAL A 155 -18.05 -5.64 -12.51
CA VAL A 155 -16.96 -6.49 -12.97
C VAL A 155 -17.57 -7.84 -13.33
N LEU A 156 -17.54 -8.17 -14.62
CA LEU A 156 -18.05 -9.41 -15.16
C LEU A 156 -16.88 -10.36 -15.49
N PRO A 157 -17.06 -11.68 -15.32
CA PRO A 157 -16.05 -12.64 -15.73
C PRO A 157 -15.90 -12.67 -17.26
N SER A 158 -14.66 -12.75 -17.74
CA SER A 158 -14.33 -12.74 -19.17
C SER A 158 -13.48 -13.97 -19.55
N PRO A 159 -13.65 -14.54 -20.76
CA PRO A 159 -12.76 -15.58 -21.26
C PRO A 159 -11.33 -15.08 -21.48
N ARG A 160 -10.40 -16.01 -21.69
CA ARG A 160 -8.99 -15.69 -21.89
C ARG A 160 -8.73 -14.97 -23.20
N GLY A 161 -7.80 -14.02 -23.15
CA GLY A 161 -7.35 -13.27 -24.33
C GLY A 161 -8.17 -12.01 -24.61
N LEU A 162 -9.23 -11.75 -23.84
CA LEU A 162 -10.09 -10.57 -24.02
C LEU A 162 -9.53 -9.27 -23.44
N GLY A 163 -8.30 -9.27 -22.91
CA GLY A 163 -7.68 -8.09 -22.33
C GLY A 163 -8.44 -7.55 -21.11
N LEU A 164 -7.94 -6.41 -20.60
CA LEU A 164 -8.66 -5.48 -19.77
C LEU A 164 -8.93 -4.22 -20.60
#